data_AF-A0AAE3FRL5-F1
#
_entry.id   AF-A0AAE3FRL5-F1
#
_cell.length_a   1.000
_cell.length_b   1.000
_cell.length_c   1.000
_cell.angle_alpha   90.00
_cell.angle_beta   90.00
_cell.angle_gamma   90.00
#
_symmetry.space_group_name_H-M   'P 1'
#
loop_
_entity.id
_entity.type
_entity.pdbx_description
1 polymer ?
#
loop_
_entity_poly.entity_id
_entity_poly.type
_entity_poly.pdbx_seq_one_letter_code
_entity_poly.pdbx_strand_id
1 'polypeptide(L)'
;MSGTEGQRTPTLETDWEDLTDEHQSRREEIENSIRNWPEEITQASYIIGAIGAGKTQLLSHLFRYSYANTGKPALYVTMGQLLDDLESHDEYPETGVISQEKLHDLMEDVARSRLDDINSTITDEGNFDRGDYLLDAGRLSDVKKYADILGISKDEFSEIATQSDEIILIVDEMEESYNRLGEMVAQTTGPLREVVERVERGNSSFYLIGGFGYASVHELGEAEYRRVNPVTLPIIKPQSIPSVLASEITPEQRNFIWWMSRGRPGWLEIANSGYEMRPDGLQGSYNTLADIPNLAMSRVDIIALEELEEYLQDLTETERDLTAATLFTPAPTQIKNMAGLTVDELATSDSPVLTDSGTESLDAVADAFLAGTHRFDKYDDAVVSDQLVRRFLIRILRGISNSDGELVFGAAQTPMFQRGTICKDRMLAPLAERIHDIALEESGDGEEETVDFLYELLQFIQSTTAEELAGEFGKFFDLFSESDELTTESYVGPGLQTLVVAFPSLITNPRLNFAATGQSVTEQFANLAEQLEDHNSAEQRLREFGQILQGESQ
;
A
#
# COMPACT_ATOMS: atom_id res chain seq x y z
N MET A 1 -7.97 -21.85 -14.49
CA MET A 1 -7.65 -21.92 -15.94
C MET A 1 -6.14 -22.03 -16.08
N SER A 2 -5.66 -22.78 -17.09
CA SER A 2 -4.29 -23.29 -17.20
C SER A 2 -3.22 -22.20 -17.25
N GLY A 3 -2.10 -22.47 -16.57
CA GLY A 3 -1.04 -21.53 -16.29
C GLY A 3 -0.22 -21.05 -17.49
N THR A 4 0.32 -19.85 -17.30
CA THR A 4 1.59 -19.42 -17.87
C THR A 4 2.26 -18.56 -16.81
N GLU A 5 3.43 -19.01 -16.39
CA GLU A 5 4.41 -18.29 -15.57
C GLU A 5 4.83 -16.98 -16.24
N GLY A 6 5.11 -15.95 -15.43
CA GLY A 6 5.72 -14.69 -15.87
C GLY A 6 4.81 -13.47 -15.72
N GLN A 7 5.21 -12.59 -14.80
CA GLN A 7 4.90 -11.16 -14.66
C GLN A 7 3.78 -10.59 -15.53
N ARG A 8 2.75 -9.99 -14.91
CA ARG A 8 1.98 -8.95 -15.59
C ARG A 8 2.26 -7.61 -14.92
N THR A 9 3.37 -6.97 -15.30
CA THR A 9 3.32 -5.51 -15.41
C THR A 9 2.11 -5.21 -16.31
N PRO A 10 1.17 -4.36 -15.89
CA PRO A 10 0.01 -4.03 -16.70
C PRO A 10 0.48 -3.61 -18.10
N THR A 11 -0.12 -4.25 -19.11
CA THR A 11 0.14 -3.97 -20.52
C THR A 11 -1.04 -3.22 -21.08
N LEU A 12 -0.90 -2.64 -22.27
CA LEU A 12 -2.00 -2.08 -23.03
C LEU A 12 -3.14 -3.10 -23.26
N GLU A 13 -2.82 -4.40 -23.25
CA GLU A 13 -3.78 -5.50 -23.39
C GLU A 13 -4.50 -5.85 -22.07
N THR A 14 -4.09 -5.26 -20.95
CA THR A 14 -4.70 -5.49 -19.63
C THR A 14 -5.84 -4.48 -19.43
N ASP A 15 -7.07 -4.96 -19.33
CA ASP A 15 -8.22 -4.12 -18.96
C ASP A 15 -8.18 -3.78 -17.46
N TRP A 16 -8.67 -2.59 -17.09
CA TRP A 16 -8.96 -2.27 -15.71
C TRP A 16 -10.20 -2.99 -15.22
N GLU A 17 -10.18 -3.44 -13.97
CA GLU A 17 -11.30 -4.09 -13.31
C GLU A 17 -11.72 -3.26 -12.09
N ASP A 18 -13.00 -2.88 -12.05
CA ASP A 18 -13.60 -2.19 -10.91
C ASP A 18 -13.82 -3.19 -9.76
N LEU A 19 -12.78 -3.47 -8.98
CA LEU A 19 -12.78 -4.50 -7.92
C LEU A 19 -13.78 -4.20 -6.79
N THR A 20 -14.05 -2.92 -6.55
CA THR A 20 -15.08 -2.44 -5.62
C THR A 20 -15.70 -1.16 -6.15
N ASP A 21 -16.87 -0.76 -5.62
CA ASP A 21 -17.49 0.54 -5.92
C ASP A 21 -16.55 1.72 -5.65
N GLU A 22 -15.62 1.57 -4.70
CA GLU A 22 -14.62 2.60 -4.39
C GLU A 22 -13.56 2.69 -5.50
N HIS A 23 -13.09 1.57 -6.05
CA HIS A 23 -12.22 1.54 -7.22
C HIS A 23 -12.91 2.16 -8.45
N GLN A 24 -14.18 1.82 -8.67
CA GLN A 24 -15.01 2.43 -9.71
C GLN A 24 -15.09 3.95 -9.55
N SER A 25 -15.40 4.41 -8.34
CA SER A 25 -15.47 5.85 -8.05
C SER A 25 -14.15 6.56 -8.34
N ARG A 26 -13.00 5.97 -7.96
CA ARG A 26 -11.67 6.56 -8.24
C ARG A 26 -11.36 6.62 -9.74
N ARG A 27 -11.71 5.57 -10.49
CA ARG A 27 -11.58 5.57 -11.96
C ARG A 27 -12.43 6.68 -12.58
N GLU A 28 -13.72 6.71 -12.25
CA GLU A 28 -14.68 7.65 -12.83
C GLU A 28 -14.32 9.12 -12.53
N GLU A 29 -13.77 9.38 -11.33
CA GLU A 29 -13.26 10.69 -10.94
C GLU A 29 -12.20 11.21 -11.94
N ILE A 30 -11.21 10.39 -12.27
CA ILE A 30 -10.14 10.80 -13.20
C ILE A 30 -10.63 10.82 -14.65
N GLU A 31 -11.49 9.88 -15.05
CA GLU A 31 -12.13 9.89 -16.37
C GLU A 31 -12.93 11.17 -16.62
N ASN A 32 -13.59 11.69 -15.58
CA ASN A 32 -14.30 12.97 -15.65
C ASN A 32 -13.32 14.13 -15.83
N SER A 33 -12.20 14.15 -15.10
CA SER A 33 -11.14 15.16 -15.27
C SER A 33 -10.57 15.16 -16.70
N ILE A 34 -10.25 13.98 -17.25
CA ILE A 34 -9.77 13.86 -18.64
C ILE A 34 -10.83 14.35 -19.63
N ARG A 35 -12.11 14.04 -19.40
CA ARG A 35 -13.19 14.44 -20.30
C ARG A 35 -13.38 15.95 -20.34
N ASN A 36 -13.34 16.60 -19.17
CA ASN A 36 -13.74 18.00 -19.02
C ASN A 36 -12.59 19.00 -19.29
N TRP A 37 -11.33 18.59 -19.14
CA TRP A 37 -10.18 19.44 -19.52
C TRP A 37 -10.04 19.54 -21.05
N PRO A 38 -9.65 20.66 -21.68
CA PRO A 38 -9.36 21.97 -21.08
C PRO A 38 -10.59 22.89 -20.97
N GLU A 39 -11.79 22.42 -21.34
CA GLU A 39 -13.00 23.25 -21.38
C GLU A 39 -13.43 23.75 -19.99
N GLU A 40 -13.16 22.96 -18.95
CA GLU A 40 -13.42 23.29 -17.55
C GLU A 40 -12.12 23.42 -16.74
N ILE A 41 -12.15 24.28 -15.72
CA ILE A 41 -11.07 24.39 -14.73
C ILE A 41 -10.92 23.02 -14.05
N THR A 42 -9.82 22.34 -14.34
CA THR A 42 -9.56 20.97 -13.91
C THR A 42 -8.14 20.87 -13.37
N GLN A 43 -8.00 20.47 -12.11
CA GLN A 43 -6.69 20.27 -11.49
C GLN A 43 -6.00 19.03 -12.06
N ALA A 44 -4.66 19.03 -12.11
CA ALA A 44 -3.89 17.84 -12.43
C ALA A 44 -4.24 16.69 -11.46
N SER A 45 -4.22 15.43 -11.92
CA SER A 45 -4.60 14.28 -11.09
C SER A 45 -3.37 13.52 -10.59
N TYR A 46 -3.26 13.32 -9.27
CA TYR A 46 -2.21 12.50 -8.68
C TYR A 46 -2.82 11.19 -8.17
N ILE A 47 -2.46 10.07 -8.80
CA ILE A 47 -2.91 8.73 -8.39
C ILE A 47 -1.96 8.21 -7.32
N ILE A 48 -2.50 8.00 -6.13
CA ILE A 48 -1.72 7.64 -4.95
C ILE A 48 -2.05 6.20 -4.56
N GLY A 49 -1.03 5.39 -4.31
CA GLY A 49 -1.24 4.01 -3.89
C GLY A 49 0.07 3.28 -3.61
N ALA A 50 0.02 2.25 -2.78
CA ALA A 50 1.20 1.44 -2.51
C ALA A 50 1.53 0.54 -3.71
N ILE A 51 2.67 -0.15 -3.61
CA ILE A 51 3.00 -1.24 -4.52
C ILE A 51 1.87 -2.29 -4.48
N GLY A 52 1.44 -2.75 -5.65
CA GLY A 52 0.36 -3.74 -5.77
C GLY A 52 -1.07 -3.18 -5.65
N ALA A 53 -1.24 -1.86 -5.45
CA ALA A 53 -2.56 -1.22 -5.36
C ALA A 53 -3.31 -1.09 -6.70
N GLY A 54 -2.63 -1.34 -7.84
CA GLY A 54 -3.23 -1.24 -9.17
C GLY A 54 -2.95 0.08 -9.91
N LYS A 55 -2.04 0.93 -9.42
CA LYS A 55 -1.69 2.24 -10.04
C LYS A 55 -1.42 2.14 -11.54
N THR A 56 -0.42 1.36 -11.94
CA THR A 56 -0.02 1.17 -13.35
C THR A 56 -1.17 0.62 -14.20
N GLN A 57 -2.06 -0.20 -13.64
CA GLN A 57 -3.24 -0.71 -14.36
C GLN A 57 -4.27 0.40 -14.59
N LEU A 58 -4.51 1.26 -13.60
CA LEU A 58 -5.37 2.43 -13.77
C LEU A 58 -4.77 3.42 -14.77
N LEU A 59 -3.48 3.72 -14.68
CA LEU A 59 -2.79 4.60 -15.65
C LEU A 59 -2.88 4.03 -17.07
N SER A 60 -2.69 2.72 -17.25
CA SER A 60 -2.86 2.03 -18.54
C SER A 60 -4.29 2.15 -19.09
N HIS A 61 -5.28 2.06 -18.21
CA HIS A 61 -6.68 2.28 -18.58
C HIS A 61 -6.96 3.72 -18.99
N LEU A 62 -6.46 4.71 -18.23
CA LEU A 62 -6.64 6.13 -18.55
C LEU A 62 -5.97 6.50 -19.87
N PHE A 63 -4.82 5.90 -20.18
CA PHE A 63 -4.17 6.01 -21.49
C PHE A 63 -5.11 5.54 -22.61
N ARG A 64 -5.69 4.33 -22.49
CA ARG A 64 -6.64 3.80 -23.49
C ARG A 64 -7.91 4.63 -23.58
N TYR A 65 -8.48 5.02 -22.44
CA TYR A 65 -9.68 5.83 -22.36
C TYR A 65 -9.50 7.19 -23.07
N SER A 66 -8.32 7.79 -22.97
CA SER A 66 -8.01 9.04 -23.67
C SER A 66 -8.11 8.90 -25.19
N TYR A 67 -7.51 7.86 -25.76
CA TYR A 67 -7.62 7.59 -27.19
C TYR A 67 -9.03 7.15 -27.61
N ALA A 68 -9.61 6.17 -26.93
CA ALA A 68 -10.81 5.47 -27.38
C ALA A 68 -12.11 6.21 -27.06
N ASN A 69 -12.15 6.98 -25.97
CA ASN A 69 -13.39 7.55 -25.43
C ASN A 69 -13.44 9.07 -25.51
N THR A 70 -12.30 9.76 -25.40
CA THR A 70 -12.26 11.24 -25.50
C THR A 70 -11.65 11.72 -26.81
N GLY A 71 -10.93 10.87 -27.55
CA GLY A 71 -10.28 11.22 -28.80
C GLY A 71 -9.10 12.17 -28.59
N LYS A 72 -8.48 12.13 -27.41
CA LYS A 72 -7.33 12.96 -27.03
C LYS A 72 -6.04 12.14 -27.09
N PRO A 73 -4.94 12.68 -27.62
CA PRO A 73 -3.67 11.97 -27.62
C PRO A 73 -3.18 11.81 -26.19
N ALA A 74 -2.73 10.62 -25.84
CA ALA A 74 -2.09 10.35 -24.55
C ALA A 74 -0.65 9.91 -24.75
N LEU A 75 0.21 10.40 -23.85
CA LEU A 75 1.61 10.03 -23.71
C LEU A 75 1.80 9.34 -22.36
N TYR A 76 2.55 8.25 -22.34
CA TYR A 76 2.89 7.46 -21.16
C TYR A 76 4.41 7.38 -21.01
N VAL A 77 4.92 7.85 -19.89
CA VAL A 77 6.36 7.91 -19.60
C VAL A 77 6.62 7.68 -18.11
N THR A 78 7.82 7.25 -17.72
CA THR A 78 8.26 7.32 -16.32
C THR A 78 8.89 8.68 -16.03
N MET A 79 8.87 9.14 -14.78
CA MET A 79 9.51 10.43 -14.43
C MET A 79 11.01 10.43 -14.81
N GLY A 80 11.72 9.33 -14.61
CA GLY A 80 13.14 9.23 -14.97
C GLY A 80 13.40 9.48 -16.46
N GLN A 81 12.62 8.85 -17.34
CA GLN A 81 12.75 9.04 -18.79
C GLN A 81 12.34 10.46 -19.21
N LEU A 82 11.31 11.03 -18.59
CA LEU A 82 10.93 12.42 -18.84
C LEU A 82 12.08 13.40 -18.51
N LEU A 83 12.74 13.23 -17.35
CA LEU A 83 13.87 14.07 -16.96
C LEU A 83 15.07 13.91 -17.91
N ASP A 84 15.35 12.70 -18.38
CA ASP A 84 16.41 12.45 -19.37
C ASP A 84 16.16 13.22 -20.68
N ASP A 85 14.91 13.25 -21.14
CA ASP A 85 14.51 13.98 -22.34
C ASP A 85 14.53 15.51 -22.12
N LEU A 86 14.15 15.98 -20.93
CA LEU A 86 14.23 17.40 -20.55
C LEU A 86 15.68 17.90 -20.52
N GLU A 87 16.60 17.11 -19.94
CA GLU A 87 18.03 17.44 -19.87
C GLU A 87 18.71 17.40 -21.24
N SER A 88 18.18 16.60 -22.16
CA SER A 88 18.67 16.49 -23.53
C SER A 88 18.11 17.58 -24.46
N HIS A 89 17.19 18.41 -23.99
CA HIS A 89 16.56 19.46 -24.78
C HIS A 89 17.53 20.63 -25.05
N ASP A 90 17.54 21.17 -26.27
CA ASP A 90 18.47 22.24 -26.68
C ASP A 90 18.38 23.51 -25.82
N GLU A 91 17.20 23.76 -25.24
CA GLU A 91 16.95 24.91 -24.35
C GLU A 91 17.24 24.64 -22.88
N TYR A 92 17.72 23.44 -22.53
CA TYR A 92 18.15 23.11 -21.18
C TYR A 92 19.48 23.80 -20.87
N PRO A 93 19.60 24.55 -19.76
CA PRO A 93 20.78 25.34 -19.49
C PRO A 93 21.96 24.46 -19.04
N GLU A 94 23.17 24.84 -19.43
CA GLU A 94 24.42 24.20 -18.97
C GLU A 94 24.57 24.21 -17.43
N THR A 95 23.86 25.11 -16.74
CA THR A 95 23.85 25.18 -15.27
C THR A 95 23.15 23.99 -14.61
N GLY A 96 22.35 23.21 -15.36
CA GLY A 96 21.59 22.08 -14.83
C GLY A 96 20.42 22.46 -13.94
N VAL A 97 20.07 23.75 -13.86
CA VAL A 97 19.03 24.29 -12.98
C VAL A 97 18.12 25.22 -13.77
N ILE A 98 16.82 24.99 -13.70
CA ILE A 98 15.75 25.72 -14.41
C ILE A 98 14.72 26.29 -13.42
N SER A 99 13.94 27.28 -13.87
CA SER A 99 12.77 27.76 -13.10
C SER A 99 11.58 26.82 -13.28
N GLN A 100 10.59 26.89 -12.38
CA GLN A 100 9.33 26.14 -12.51
C GLN A 100 8.57 26.49 -13.81
N GLU A 101 8.63 27.76 -14.24
CA GLU A 101 8.07 28.19 -15.54
C GLU A 101 8.79 27.51 -16.70
N LYS A 102 10.13 27.47 -16.66
CA LYS A 102 10.92 26.84 -17.72
C LYS A 102 10.74 25.32 -17.74
N LEU A 103 10.53 24.68 -16.59
CA LEU A 103 10.17 23.27 -16.53
C LEU A 103 8.86 23.00 -17.29
N HIS A 104 7.81 23.79 -17.02
CA HIS A 104 6.55 23.66 -17.76
C HIS A 104 6.77 23.79 -19.27
N ASP A 105 7.48 24.85 -19.70
CA ASP A 105 7.69 25.11 -21.13
C ASP A 105 8.46 23.95 -21.79
N LEU A 106 9.48 23.40 -21.12
CA LEU A 106 10.23 22.24 -21.62
C LEU A 106 9.37 20.96 -21.66
N MET A 107 8.52 20.72 -20.66
CA MET A 107 7.59 19.57 -20.66
C MET A 107 6.60 19.66 -21.82
N GLU A 108 6.08 20.86 -22.08
CA GLU A 108 5.20 21.14 -23.20
C GLU A 108 5.89 20.90 -24.55
N ASP A 109 7.13 21.39 -24.72
CA ASP A 109 7.91 21.19 -25.94
C ASP A 109 8.23 19.70 -26.17
N VAL A 110 8.63 18.97 -25.12
CA VAL A 110 8.89 17.53 -25.19
C VAL A 110 7.61 16.76 -25.54
N ALA A 111 6.48 17.06 -24.89
CA ALA A 111 5.21 16.40 -25.17
C ALA A 111 4.76 16.60 -26.63
N ARG A 112 4.84 17.83 -27.14
CA ARG A 112 4.51 18.13 -28.54
C ARG A 112 5.44 17.44 -29.52
N SER A 113 6.75 17.49 -29.26
CA SER A 113 7.77 16.83 -30.09
C SER A 113 7.53 15.32 -30.19
N ARG A 114 7.25 14.67 -29.06
CA ARG A 114 6.96 13.23 -29.01
C ARG A 114 5.66 12.89 -29.75
N LEU A 115 4.65 13.73 -29.65
CA LEU A 115 3.42 13.53 -30.41
C LEU A 115 3.63 13.68 -31.92
N ASP A 116 4.46 14.63 -32.34
CA ASP A 116 4.85 14.80 -33.75
C ASP A 116 5.65 13.59 -34.27
N ASP A 117 6.54 13.01 -33.45
CA ASP A 117 7.28 11.77 -33.75
C ASP A 117 6.31 10.58 -33.95
N ILE A 118 5.32 10.43 -33.06
CA ILE A 118 4.27 9.41 -33.18
C ILE A 118 3.48 9.59 -34.48
N ASN A 119 3.01 10.80 -34.76
CA ASN A 119 2.23 11.08 -35.96
C ASN A 119 3.03 10.82 -37.25
N SER A 120 4.31 11.17 -37.26
CA SER A 120 5.23 10.87 -38.36
C SER A 120 5.37 9.36 -38.54
N THR A 121 5.55 8.61 -37.45
CA THR A 121 5.63 7.14 -37.47
C THR A 121 4.35 6.49 -37.99
N ILE A 122 3.17 6.99 -37.61
CA ILE A 122 1.88 6.50 -38.13
C ILE A 122 1.75 6.75 -39.64
N THR A 123 2.13 7.95 -40.08
CA THR A 123 2.04 8.41 -41.47
C THR A 123 2.98 7.62 -42.38
N ASP A 124 4.22 7.42 -41.95
CA ASP A 124 5.27 6.73 -42.71
C ASP A 124 5.18 5.20 -42.63
N GLU A 125 4.19 4.67 -41.89
CA GLU A 125 4.06 3.22 -41.59
C GLU A 125 5.34 2.66 -40.94
N GLY A 126 5.93 3.44 -40.05
CA GLY A 126 7.08 3.07 -39.26
C GLY A 126 6.75 2.05 -38.16
N ASN A 127 7.69 1.89 -37.23
CA ASN A 127 7.52 1.03 -36.06
C ASN A 127 7.72 1.86 -34.81
N PHE A 128 6.81 1.72 -33.83
CA PHE A 128 6.98 2.37 -32.55
C PHE A 128 8.12 1.74 -31.75
N ASP A 129 8.87 2.58 -31.05
CA ASP A 129 9.92 2.22 -30.11
C ASP A 129 9.70 2.87 -28.74
N ARG A 130 10.58 2.55 -27.78
CA ARG A 130 10.43 2.99 -26.38
C ARG A 130 10.51 4.51 -26.20
N GLY A 131 11.05 5.23 -27.19
CA GLY A 131 11.13 6.69 -27.21
C GLY A 131 9.81 7.36 -27.54
N ASP A 132 8.84 6.66 -28.13
CA ASP A 132 7.58 7.26 -28.61
C ASP A 132 6.57 7.61 -27.49
N TYR A 133 6.92 7.47 -26.22
CA TYR A 133 6.02 7.74 -25.07
C TYR A 133 4.64 7.10 -25.22
N LEU A 134 4.60 5.93 -25.85
CA LEU A 134 3.41 5.10 -26.00
C LEU A 134 3.55 3.90 -25.06
N LEU A 135 2.50 3.58 -24.30
CA LEU A 135 2.52 2.42 -23.41
C LEU A 135 2.84 1.15 -24.21
N ASP A 136 3.76 0.31 -23.73
CA ASP A 136 4.24 -0.90 -24.42
C ASP A 136 4.97 -0.68 -25.77
N ALA A 137 5.34 0.54 -26.13
CA ALA A 137 6.09 0.78 -27.37
C ALA A 137 7.44 0.06 -27.37
N GLY A 138 7.85 -0.41 -28.56
CA GLY A 138 8.93 -1.38 -28.74
C GLY A 138 8.53 -2.84 -28.50
N ARG A 139 7.59 -3.15 -27.57
CA ARG A 139 6.95 -4.49 -27.49
C ARG A 139 5.84 -4.60 -28.53
N LEU A 140 5.01 -3.57 -28.63
CA LEU A 140 3.97 -3.38 -29.63
C LEU A 140 4.43 -2.28 -30.61
N SER A 141 5.19 -2.68 -31.63
CA SER A 141 5.77 -1.74 -32.58
C SER A 141 4.91 -1.47 -33.82
N ASP A 142 4.02 -2.40 -34.18
CA ASP A 142 3.20 -2.28 -35.39
C ASP A 142 2.03 -1.31 -35.16
N VAL A 143 1.98 -0.25 -35.97
CA VAL A 143 1.00 0.84 -35.87
C VAL A 143 -0.44 0.32 -35.90
N LYS A 144 -0.74 -0.60 -36.82
CA LYS A 144 -2.10 -1.09 -37.00
C LYS A 144 -2.53 -1.93 -35.80
N LYS A 145 -1.66 -2.83 -35.34
CA LYS A 145 -1.90 -3.65 -34.15
C LYS A 145 -2.08 -2.76 -32.91
N TYR A 146 -1.30 -1.69 -32.78
CA TYR A 146 -1.42 -0.75 -31.68
C TYR A 146 -2.80 -0.07 -31.68
N ALA A 147 -3.23 0.47 -32.82
CA ALA A 147 -4.54 1.08 -32.99
C ALA A 147 -5.69 0.09 -32.70
N ASP A 148 -5.57 -1.15 -33.19
CA ASP A 148 -6.56 -2.20 -32.96
C ASP A 148 -6.72 -2.51 -31.45
N ILE A 149 -5.64 -2.49 -30.66
CA ILE A 149 -5.69 -2.69 -29.19
C ILE A 149 -6.30 -1.48 -28.48
N LEU A 150 -6.01 -0.26 -28.95
CA LEU A 150 -6.67 0.95 -28.47
C LEU A 150 -8.17 0.98 -28.81
N GLY A 151 -8.63 0.14 -29.74
CA GLY A 151 -10.02 0.11 -30.18
C GLY A 151 -10.39 1.23 -31.16
N ILE A 152 -9.39 1.80 -31.84
CA ILE A 152 -9.54 2.85 -32.85
C ILE A 152 -8.95 2.40 -34.20
N SER A 153 -9.37 3.03 -35.28
CA SER A 153 -8.75 2.83 -36.60
C SER A 153 -7.41 3.56 -36.72
N LYS A 154 -6.58 3.14 -37.68
CA LYS A 154 -5.32 3.84 -38.01
C LYS A 154 -5.55 5.31 -38.39
N ASP A 155 -6.63 5.58 -39.12
CA ASP A 155 -6.97 6.94 -39.57
C ASP A 155 -7.37 7.81 -38.37
N GLU A 156 -8.19 7.27 -37.45
CA GLU A 156 -8.51 7.95 -36.18
C GLU A 156 -7.26 8.17 -35.33
N PHE A 157 -6.36 7.19 -35.24
CA PHE A 157 -5.13 7.34 -34.47
C PHE A 157 -4.25 8.46 -35.04
N SER A 158 -4.12 8.54 -36.36
CA SER A 158 -3.41 9.66 -37.02
C SER A 158 -4.09 10.99 -36.76
N GLU A 159 -5.42 11.06 -36.85
CA GLU A 159 -6.18 12.30 -36.58
C GLU A 159 -5.99 12.78 -35.13
N ILE A 160 -6.10 11.87 -34.15
CA ILE A 160 -5.87 12.17 -32.74
C ILE A 160 -4.42 12.62 -32.50
N ALA A 161 -3.44 11.97 -33.13
CA ALA A 161 -2.03 12.33 -32.99
C ALA A 161 -1.66 13.71 -33.57
N THR A 162 -2.56 14.37 -34.31
CA THR A 162 -2.33 15.76 -34.75
C THR A 162 -2.78 16.83 -33.74
N GLN A 163 -3.41 16.42 -32.63
CA GLN A 163 -3.97 17.34 -31.63
C GLN A 163 -2.95 17.72 -30.55
N SER A 164 -2.00 18.58 -30.88
CA SER A 164 -0.88 18.95 -30.00
C SER A 164 -1.20 19.99 -28.90
N ASP A 165 -2.47 20.37 -28.75
CA ASP A 165 -2.95 21.32 -27.74
C ASP A 165 -3.79 20.68 -26.63
N GLU A 166 -4.15 19.39 -26.75
CA GLU A 166 -4.99 18.67 -25.78
C GLU A 166 -4.37 17.30 -25.40
N ILE A 167 -3.10 17.30 -24.99
CA ILE A 167 -2.34 16.08 -24.71
C ILE A 167 -2.63 15.58 -23.28
N ILE A 168 -2.89 14.29 -23.09
CA ILE A 168 -2.91 13.67 -21.77
C ILE A 168 -1.51 13.13 -21.45
N LEU A 169 -0.78 13.80 -20.55
CA LEU A 169 0.57 13.40 -20.15
C LEU A 169 0.50 12.56 -18.86
N ILE A 170 0.71 11.26 -19.02
CA ILE A 170 0.75 10.29 -17.93
C ILE A 170 2.21 10.03 -17.55
N VAL A 171 2.56 10.34 -16.30
CA VAL A 171 3.89 10.12 -15.74
C VAL A 171 3.78 9.12 -14.59
N ASP A 172 4.27 7.90 -14.81
CA ASP A 172 4.35 6.85 -13.79
C ASP A 172 5.64 6.95 -12.98
N GLU A 173 5.69 6.28 -11.83
CA GLU A 173 6.88 6.19 -10.95
C GLU A 173 7.46 7.58 -10.59
N MET A 174 6.59 8.53 -10.23
CA MET A 174 6.99 9.90 -9.89
C MET A 174 8.00 9.93 -8.74
N GLU A 175 7.86 9.00 -7.79
CA GLU A 175 8.71 8.87 -6.61
C GLU A 175 10.18 8.60 -6.92
N GLU A 176 10.49 7.84 -7.98
CA GLU A 176 11.85 7.35 -8.21
C GLU A 176 12.84 8.48 -8.56
N SER A 177 12.32 9.57 -9.12
CA SER A 177 13.12 10.68 -9.64
C SER A 177 12.68 12.05 -9.11
N TYR A 178 11.86 12.08 -8.06
CA TYR A 178 11.37 13.33 -7.48
C TYR A 178 12.49 14.20 -6.89
N ASN A 179 13.48 13.57 -6.25
CA ASN A 179 14.68 14.28 -5.76
C ASN A 179 15.47 14.93 -6.90
N ARG A 180 15.68 14.21 -8.01
CA ARG A 180 16.34 14.74 -9.22
C ARG A 180 15.56 15.91 -9.81
N LEU A 181 14.24 15.82 -9.85
CA LEU A 181 13.37 16.91 -10.26
C LEU A 181 13.50 18.13 -9.33
N GLY A 182 13.60 17.91 -8.02
CA GLY A 182 13.83 18.97 -7.03
C GLY A 182 15.18 19.68 -7.21
N GLU A 183 16.24 18.94 -7.53
CA GLU A 183 17.56 19.49 -7.86
C GLU A 183 17.53 20.31 -9.15
N MET A 184 16.84 19.81 -10.18
CA MET A 184 16.66 20.48 -11.48
C MET A 184 15.95 21.83 -11.34
N VAL A 185 15.01 21.99 -10.41
CA VAL A 185 14.16 23.21 -10.29
C VAL A 185 14.60 24.15 -9.16
N ALA A 186 15.80 23.94 -8.60
CA ALA A 186 16.34 24.68 -7.46
C ALA A 186 15.52 24.55 -6.16
N GLN A 187 15.54 23.36 -5.52
CA GLN A 187 15.03 23.07 -4.16
C GLN A 187 13.86 23.96 -3.72
N THR A 188 12.74 23.84 -4.43
CA THR A 188 11.50 24.56 -4.13
C THR A 188 10.56 23.70 -3.29
N THR A 189 9.59 24.32 -2.63
CA THR A 189 8.52 23.63 -1.87
C THR A 189 7.46 23.00 -2.81
N GLY A 190 7.88 22.37 -3.91
CA GLY A 190 7.00 21.84 -4.97
C GLY A 190 7.52 22.17 -6.37
N PRO A 191 8.40 21.33 -6.98
CA PRO A 191 8.98 21.59 -8.29
C PRO A 191 7.94 21.67 -9.41
N LEU A 192 6.79 21.01 -9.30
CA LEU A 192 5.74 21.01 -10.32
C LEU A 192 4.65 22.07 -10.05
N ARG A 193 4.80 22.91 -9.02
CA ARG A 193 3.79 23.90 -8.62
C ARG A 193 3.30 24.76 -9.79
N GLU A 194 4.20 25.30 -10.61
CA GLU A 194 3.82 26.12 -11.78
C GLU A 194 3.21 25.25 -12.90
N VAL A 195 3.65 24.01 -13.05
CA VAL A 195 3.08 23.05 -14.01
C VAL A 195 1.62 22.79 -13.69
N VAL A 196 1.31 22.37 -12.46
CA VAL A 196 -0.07 22.06 -12.04
C VAL A 196 -0.96 23.32 -12.04
N GLU A 197 -0.41 24.49 -11.72
CA GLU A 197 -1.14 25.77 -11.76
C GLU A 197 -1.49 26.19 -13.19
N ARG A 198 -0.63 25.92 -14.18
CA ARG A 198 -0.93 26.17 -15.59
C ARG A 198 -1.95 25.18 -16.16
N VAL A 199 -1.89 23.90 -15.74
CA VAL A 199 -2.92 22.91 -16.07
C VAL A 199 -4.29 23.35 -15.56
N GLU A 200 -4.40 23.71 -14.27
CA GLU A 200 -5.65 24.16 -13.65
C GLU A 200 -6.25 25.39 -14.34
N ARG A 201 -5.40 26.33 -14.77
CA ARG A 201 -5.83 27.56 -15.46
C ARG A 201 -6.17 27.37 -16.94
N GLY A 202 -5.98 26.17 -17.50
CA GLY A 202 -6.15 25.90 -18.93
C GLY A 202 -5.10 26.58 -19.82
N ASN A 203 -3.93 26.89 -19.26
CA ASN A 203 -2.81 27.52 -19.97
C ASN A 203 -1.67 26.54 -20.29
N SER A 204 -1.97 25.25 -20.29
CA SER A 204 -1.05 24.17 -20.68
C SER A 204 -1.65 23.43 -21.87
N SER A 205 -0.79 22.94 -22.76
CA SER A 205 -1.19 22.04 -23.87
C SER A 205 -1.30 20.59 -23.44
N PHE A 206 -1.00 20.28 -22.17
CA PHE A 206 -1.19 18.96 -21.61
C PHE A 206 -1.97 18.97 -20.29
N TYR A 207 -2.66 17.87 -20.03
CA TYR A 207 -3.23 17.52 -18.74
C TYR A 207 -2.31 16.51 -18.04
N LEU A 208 -1.83 16.85 -16.84
CA LEU A 208 -0.91 16.02 -16.08
C LEU A 208 -1.64 14.98 -15.23
N ILE A 209 -1.24 13.71 -15.37
CA ILE A 209 -1.60 12.62 -14.47
C ILE A 209 -0.31 11.99 -13.93
N GLY A 210 -0.10 12.07 -12.61
CA GLY A 210 1.10 11.53 -11.95
C GLY A 210 0.79 10.31 -11.09
N GLY A 211 1.59 9.25 -11.17
CA GLY A 211 1.51 8.08 -10.28
C GLY A 211 2.51 8.17 -9.13
N PHE A 212 2.04 8.11 -7.88
CA PHE A 212 2.85 8.22 -6.67
C PHE A 212 2.69 7.03 -5.71
N GLY A 213 3.79 6.64 -5.07
CA GLY A 213 3.76 5.88 -3.81
C GLY A 213 3.26 6.72 -2.62
N TYR A 214 2.65 6.10 -1.61
CA TYR A 214 2.11 6.81 -0.43
C TYR A 214 3.14 7.66 0.32
N ALA A 215 4.31 7.09 0.64
CA ALA A 215 5.34 7.78 1.42
C ALA A 215 5.83 9.06 0.70
N SER A 216 5.84 9.03 -0.64
CA SER A 216 6.33 10.12 -1.48
C SER A 216 5.34 11.28 -1.59
N VAL A 217 4.06 11.08 -1.26
CA VAL A 217 3.07 12.17 -1.21
C VAL A 217 3.38 13.15 -0.08
N HIS A 218 3.89 12.66 1.05
CA HIS A 218 4.33 13.53 2.14
C HIS A 218 5.60 14.33 1.83
N GLU A 219 6.35 13.93 0.80
CA GLU A 219 7.50 14.67 0.25
C GLU A 219 7.07 15.73 -0.77
N LEU A 220 5.81 15.70 -1.23
CA LEU A 220 5.26 16.76 -2.05
C LEU A 220 5.18 18.03 -1.21
N GLY A 221 5.60 19.15 -1.79
CA GLY A 221 5.47 20.41 -1.10
C GLY A 221 4.00 20.80 -0.94
N GLU A 222 3.62 21.27 0.24
CA GLU A 222 2.24 21.69 0.61
C GLU A 222 1.60 22.67 -0.40
N ALA A 223 2.43 23.48 -1.07
CA ALA A 223 1.97 24.39 -2.11
C ALA A 223 1.55 23.66 -3.41
N GLU A 224 2.23 22.59 -3.77
CA GLU A 224 1.88 21.79 -4.95
C GLU A 224 0.66 20.91 -4.68
N TYR A 225 0.67 20.18 -3.56
CA TYR A 225 -0.38 19.22 -3.21
C TYR A 225 -1.78 19.86 -3.17
N ARG A 226 -1.91 21.09 -2.65
CA ARG A 226 -3.17 21.85 -2.61
C ARG A 226 -3.77 22.23 -3.98
N ARG A 227 -3.03 22.04 -5.08
CA ARG A 227 -3.41 22.45 -6.44
C ARG A 227 -3.66 21.24 -7.35
N VAL A 228 -3.54 20.03 -6.83
CA VAL A 228 -3.83 18.79 -7.55
C VAL A 228 -5.10 18.16 -7.01
N ASN A 229 -5.67 17.25 -7.79
CA ASN A 229 -6.71 16.34 -7.35
C ASN A 229 -6.05 15.01 -6.92
N PRO A 230 -5.84 14.77 -5.61
CA PRO A 230 -5.28 13.51 -5.12
C PRO A 230 -6.33 12.40 -5.17
N VAL A 231 -6.04 11.33 -5.90
CA VAL A 231 -6.90 10.16 -6.04
C VAL A 231 -6.21 8.95 -5.42
N THR A 232 -6.53 8.68 -4.17
CA THR A 232 -6.00 7.53 -3.42
C THR A 232 -6.72 6.24 -3.78
N LEU A 233 -5.96 5.24 -4.22
CA LEU A 233 -6.47 3.90 -4.49
C LEU A 233 -6.79 3.15 -3.19
N PRO A 234 -8.02 2.64 -3.04
CA PRO A 234 -8.45 2.04 -1.78
C PRO A 234 -7.84 0.65 -1.57
N ILE A 235 -7.71 0.26 -0.30
CA ILE A 235 -7.36 -1.12 0.07
C ILE A 235 -8.63 -1.98 0.02
N ILE A 236 -8.50 -3.21 -0.48
CA ILE A 236 -9.61 -4.16 -0.46
C ILE A 236 -9.89 -4.56 0.99
N LYS A 237 -11.14 -4.33 1.39
CA LYS A 237 -11.65 -4.65 2.73
C LYS A 237 -11.83 -6.16 2.84
N PRO A 238 -11.64 -6.79 4.02
CA PRO A 238 -11.77 -8.24 4.18
C PRO A 238 -13.07 -8.80 3.59
N GLN A 239 -14.20 -8.15 3.84
CA GLN A 239 -15.52 -8.56 3.36
C GLN A 239 -15.69 -8.54 1.83
N SER A 240 -14.84 -7.79 1.11
CA SER A 240 -14.91 -7.64 -0.35
C SER A 240 -14.08 -8.70 -1.07
N ILE A 241 -13.21 -9.43 -0.37
CA ILE A 241 -12.34 -10.46 -0.98
C ILE A 241 -13.13 -11.56 -1.70
N PRO A 242 -14.21 -12.16 -1.12
CA PRO A 242 -14.96 -13.22 -1.81
C PRO A 242 -15.58 -12.77 -3.13
N SER A 243 -16.07 -11.52 -3.19
CA SER A 243 -16.61 -10.95 -4.43
C SER A 243 -15.51 -10.67 -5.46
N VAL A 244 -14.35 -10.17 -5.01
CA VAL A 244 -13.20 -9.87 -5.89
C VAL A 244 -12.61 -11.14 -6.50
N LEU A 245 -12.42 -12.19 -5.70
CA LEU A 245 -11.88 -13.48 -6.18
C LEU A 245 -12.94 -14.39 -6.82
N ALA A 246 -14.19 -13.93 -6.91
CA ALA A 246 -15.33 -14.67 -7.46
C ALA A 246 -15.42 -16.14 -6.99
N SER A 247 -15.13 -16.38 -5.69
CA SER A 247 -15.00 -17.71 -5.11
C SER A 247 -15.68 -17.80 -3.74
N GLU A 248 -16.22 -18.97 -3.43
CA GLU A 248 -16.70 -19.27 -2.08
C GLU A 248 -15.49 -19.51 -1.18
N ILE A 249 -15.25 -18.57 -0.28
CA ILE A 249 -14.08 -18.52 0.60
C ILE A 249 -14.56 -18.53 2.06
N THR A 250 -13.94 -19.35 2.91
CA THR A 250 -14.27 -19.38 4.35
C THR A 250 -13.78 -18.12 5.07
N PRO A 251 -14.33 -17.76 6.24
CA PRO A 251 -13.86 -16.60 7.02
C PRO A 251 -12.36 -16.64 7.31
N GLU A 252 -11.81 -17.82 7.62
CA GLU A 252 -10.39 -18.03 7.89
C GLU A 252 -9.54 -17.73 6.66
N GLN A 253 -9.92 -18.29 5.50
CA GLN A 253 -9.24 -18.07 4.24
C GLN A 253 -9.30 -16.60 3.82
N ARG A 254 -10.48 -15.97 3.93
CA ARG A 254 -10.68 -14.54 3.66
C ARG A 254 -9.73 -13.69 4.49
N ASN A 255 -9.66 -13.96 5.78
CA ASN A 255 -8.84 -13.21 6.71
C ASN A 255 -7.34 -13.42 6.43
N PHE A 256 -6.91 -14.66 6.15
CA PHE A 256 -5.53 -14.95 5.74
C PHE A 256 -5.15 -14.21 4.46
N ILE A 257 -6.00 -14.28 3.43
CA ILE A 257 -5.79 -13.57 2.17
C ILE A 257 -5.67 -12.09 2.43
N TRP A 258 -6.51 -11.51 3.29
CA TRP A 258 -6.45 -10.09 3.62
C TRP A 258 -5.12 -9.71 4.28
N TRP A 259 -4.68 -10.45 5.30
CA TRP A 259 -3.43 -10.18 6.00
C TRP A 259 -2.22 -10.33 5.08
N MET A 260 -2.13 -11.45 4.36
CA MET A 260 -1.00 -11.72 3.47
C MET A 260 -0.98 -10.78 2.27
N SER A 261 -2.12 -10.47 1.65
CA SER A 261 -2.16 -9.48 0.56
C SER A 261 -2.14 -8.04 1.06
N ARG A 262 -2.34 -7.79 2.35
CA ARG A 262 -2.59 -6.46 2.93
C ARG A 262 -3.75 -5.73 2.24
N GLY A 263 -4.71 -6.49 1.70
CA GLY A 263 -5.80 -5.99 0.85
C GLY A 263 -5.36 -5.40 -0.48
N ARG A 264 -4.13 -5.65 -0.95
CA ARG A 264 -3.63 -5.18 -2.26
C ARG A 264 -4.10 -6.11 -3.38
N PRO A 265 -4.79 -5.57 -4.42
CA PRO A 265 -5.27 -6.37 -5.55
C PRO A 265 -4.21 -7.28 -6.17
N GLY A 266 -3.00 -6.76 -6.39
CA GLY A 266 -1.92 -7.49 -7.07
C GLY A 266 -1.42 -8.73 -6.32
N TRP A 267 -1.78 -8.91 -5.04
CA TRP A 267 -1.31 -10.01 -4.21
C TRP A 267 -2.41 -10.97 -3.76
N LEU A 268 -3.69 -10.72 -4.11
CA LEU A 268 -4.80 -11.56 -3.66
C LEU A 268 -4.67 -13.02 -4.13
N GLU A 269 -4.33 -13.24 -5.40
CA GLU A 269 -4.19 -14.58 -5.97
C GLU A 269 -2.99 -15.35 -5.39
N ILE A 270 -1.89 -14.65 -5.12
CA ILE A 270 -0.71 -15.23 -4.47
C ILE A 270 -1.08 -15.63 -3.03
N ALA A 271 -1.79 -14.77 -2.31
CA ALA A 271 -2.24 -15.06 -0.96
C ALA A 271 -3.26 -16.21 -0.92
N ASN A 272 -4.16 -16.29 -1.90
CA ASN A 272 -5.08 -17.41 -2.03
C ASN A 272 -4.32 -18.73 -2.28
N SER A 273 -3.37 -18.72 -3.20
CA SER A 273 -2.51 -19.88 -3.47
C SER A 273 -1.69 -20.30 -2.24
N GLY A 274 -1.19 -19.33 -1.47
CA GLY A 274 -0.47 -19.59 -0.21
C GLY A 274 -1.35 -20.28 0.84
N TYR A 275 -2.61 -19.89 0.95
CA TYR A 275 -3.58 -20.54 1.86
C TYR A 275 -3.86 -21.99 1.48
N GLU A 276 -3.87 -22.31 0.18
CA GLU A 276 -4.09 -23.68 -0.32
C GLU A 276 -2.93 -24.63 0.05
N MET A 277 -1.76 -24.11 0.40
CA MET A 277 -0.61 -24.91 0.83
C MET A 277 -0.66 -25.34 2.29
N ARG A 278 -1.55 -24.74 3.10
CA ARG A 278 -1.59 -24.98 4.54
C ARG A 278 -1.71 -26.49 4.85
N PRO A 279 -1.02 -26.99 5.89
CA PRO A 279 -1.21 -28.37 6.33
C PRO A 279 -2.61 -28.61 6.92
N ASP A 280 -3.07 -29.86 6.89
CA ASP A 280 -4.34 -30.28 7.52
C ASP A 280 -4.30 -30.31 9.07
N GLY A 281 -3.14 -30.06 9.68
CA GLY A 281 -2.96 -30.06 11.14
C GLY A 281 -1.78 -29.18 11.55
N LEU A 282 -1.40 -29.21 12.83
CA LEU A 282 -0.34 -28.33 13.34
C LEU A 282 1.02 -28.58 12.70
N GLN A 283 1.42 -29.85 12.60
CA GLN A 283 2.79 -30.23 12.25
C GLN A 283 3.21 -29.71 10.87
N GLY A 284 4.32 -28.96 10.84
CA GLY A 284 4.90 -28.41 9.61
C GLY A 284 4.22 -27.13 9.13
N SER A 285 3.31 -26.54 9.92
CA SER A 285 2.67 -25.26 9.60
C SER A 285 3.71 -24.14 9.51
N TYR A 286 4.68 -24.09 10.42
CA TYR A 286 5.72 -23.05 10.39
C TYR A 286 6.59 -23.15 9.14
N ASN A 287 7.04 -24.37 8.80
CA ASN A 287 7.84 -24.60 7.59
C ASN A 287 7.06 -24.25 6.31
N THR A 288 5.77 -24.59 6.27
CA THR A 288 4.92 -24.25 5.13
C THR A 288 4.74 -22.74 4.98
N LEU A 289 4.54 -22.02 6.09
CA LEU A 289 4.48 -20.57 6.08
C LEU A 289 5.79 -19.94 5.57
N ALA A 290 6.93 -20.52 5.93
CA ALA A 290 8.25 -20.10 5.46
C ALA A 290 8.50 -20.37 3.97
N ASP A 291 7.79 -21.32 3.36
CA ASP A 291 7.93 -21.65 1.94
C ASP A 291 7.09 -20.75 1.02
N ILE A 292 6.04 -20.10 1.54
CA ILE A 292 5.10 -19.26 0.78
C ILE A 292 5.76 -18.08 0.04
N PRO A 293 6.75 -17.36 0.60
CA PRO A 293 7.40 -16.26 -0.10
C PRO A 293 8.01 -16.67 -1.45
N ASN A 294 8.38 -17.94 -1.64
CA ASN A 294 8.89 -18.46 -2.91
C ASN A 294 7.84 -18.45 -4.05
N LEU A 295 6.55 -18.27 -3.73
CA LEU A 295 5.46 -18.15 -4.69
C LEU A 295 5.30 -16.72 -5.23
N ALA A 296 5.79 -15.73 -4.48
CA ALA A 296 5.76 -14.34 -4.89
C ALA A 296 6.95 -14.07 -5.83
N MET A 297 6.69 -13.87 -7.12
CA MET A 297 7.73 -13.33 -8.00
C MET A 297 8.13 -11.93 -7.51
N SER A 298 9.38 -11.82 -7.04
CA SER A 298 10.28 -10.66 -7.01
C SER A 298 9.66 -9.29 -6.70
N ARG A 299 9.95 -8.76 -5.50
CA ARG A 299 10.45 -7.38 -5.20
C ARG A 299 10.07 -6.86 -3.80
N VAL A 300 9.16 -7.51 -3.07
CA VAL A 300 8.73 -7.09 -1.72
C VAL A 300 8.49 -8.32 -0.84
N ASP A 301 9.05 -8.32 0.37
CA ASP A 301 8.76 -9.37 1.33
C ASP A 301 7.31 -9.20 1.83
N ILE A 302 6.46 -10.15 1.43
CA ILE A 302 5.06 -10.22 1.87
C ILE A 302 4.99 -10.76 3.30
N ILE A 303 5.98 -11.57 3.69
CA ILE A 303 6.13 -12.16 5.02
C ILE A 303 7.51 -11.78 5.57
N ALA A 304 7.58 -11.20 6.77
CA ALA A 304 8.86 -10.91 7.43
C ALA A 304 9.36 -12.11 8.23
N LEU A 305 9.87 -13.11 7.50
CA LEU A 305 10.31 -14.37 8.10
C LEU A 305 11.43 -14.19 9.14
N GLU A 306 12.34 -13.24 8.94
CA GLU A 306 13.41 -12.97 9.91
C GLU A 306 12.87 -12.42 11.23
N GLU A 307 11.97 -11.42 11.18
CA GLU A 307 11.33 -10.89 12.39
C GLU A 307 10.46 -11.95 13.07
N LEU A 308 9.77 -12.76 12.28
CA LEU A 308 8.96 -13.85 12.81
C LEU A 308 9.84 -14.92 13.45
N GLU A 309 10.98 -15.25 12.85
CA GLU A 309 11.94 -16.20 13.42
C GLU A 309 12.56 -15.67 14.71
N GLU A 310 12.93 -14.39 14.76
CA GLU A 310 13.40 -13.72 15.97
C GLU A 310 12.32 -13.69 17.06
N TYR A 311 11.09 -13.29 16.70
CA TYR A 311 9.96 -13.22 17.60
C TYR A 311 9.58 -14.59 18.20
N LEU A 312 9.81 -15.67 17.45
CA LEU A 312 9.51 -17.03 17.87
C LEU A 312 10.77 -17.81 18.31
N GLN A 313 11.91 -17.16 18.47
CA GLN A 313 13.21 -17.82 18.65
C GLN A 313 13.25 -18.77 19.85
N ASP A 314 12.60 -18.38 20.96
CA ASP A 314 12.59 -19.11 22.22
C ASP A 314 11.53 -20.22 22.29
N LEU A 315 10.68 -20.33 21.26
CA LEU A 315 9.58 -21.30 21.21
C LEU A 315 10.04 -22.65 20.66
N THR A 316 9.43 -23.72 21.18
CA THR A 316 9.58 -25.08 20.65
C THR A 316 8.96 -25.21 19.25
N GLU A 317 9.34 -26.26 18.52
CA GLU A 317 8.78 -26.55 17.19
C GLU A 317 7.25 -26.63 17.21
N THR A 318 6.67 -27.30 18.22
CA THR A 318 5.21 -27.42 18.38
C THR A 318 4.54 -26.07 18.63
N GLU A 319 5.18 -25.18 19.40
CA GLU A 319 4.66 -23.84 19.68
C GLU A 319 4.74 -22.90 18.48
N ARG A 320 5.80 -23.04 17.66
CA ARG A 320 5.92 -22.35 16.37
C ARG A 320 4.87 -22.83 15.38
N ASP A 321 4.66 -24.14 15.30
CA ASP A 321 3.63 -24.75 14.46
C ASP A 321 2.21 -24.34 14.89
N LEU A 322 1.93 -24.29 16.19
CA LEU A 322 0.66 -23.77 16.73
C LEU A 322 0.46 -22.30 16.32
N THR A 323 1.49 -21.47 16.49
CA THR A 323 1.45 -20.06 16.11
C THR A 323 1.17 -19.91 14.61
N ALA A 324 1.91 -20.62 13.77
CA ALA A 324 1.71 -20.60 12.31
C ALA A 324 0.33 -21.12 11.89
N ALA A 325 -0.21 -22.14 12.56
CA ALA A 325 -1.56 -22.62 12.29
C ALA A 325 -2.62 -21.54 12.55
N THR A 326 -2.47 -20.73 13.62
CA THR A 326 -3.37 -19.59 13.86
C THR A 326 -3.18 -18.44 12.87
N LEU A 327 -1.98 -18.27 12.30
CA LEU A 327 -1.75 -17.32 11.21
C LEU A 327 -2.47 -17.75 9.94
N PHE A 328 -2.45 -19.05 9.59
CA PHE A 328 -3.24 -19.60 8.49
C PHE A 328 -4.74 -19.51 8.72
N THR A 329 -5.19 -19.51 9.97
CA THR A 329 -6.61 -19.46 10.32
C THR A 329 -6.94 -18.28 11.25
N PRO A 330 -6.82 -17.02 10.77
CA PRO A 330 -7.00 -15.85 11.61
C PRO A 330 -8.49 -15.59 11.86
N ALA A 331 -9.10 -16.41 12.70
CA ALA A 331 -10.46 -16.32 13.22
C ALA A 331 -10.58 -17.21 14.48
N PRO A 332 -11.65 -17.07 15.29
CA PRO A 332 -11.92 -18.01 16.38
C PRO A 332 -12.03 -19.45 15.89
N THR A 333 -11.11 -20.29 16.36
CA THR A 333 -11.14 -21.71 16.09
C THR A 333 -11.35 -22.47 17.39
N GLN A 334 -12.38 -23.32 17.45
CA GLN A 334 -12.58 -24.19 18.61
C GLN A 334 -11.43 -25.19 18.71
N ILE A 335 -10.91 -25.41 19.92
CA ILE A 335 -9.75 -26.29 20.15
C ILE A 335 -9.99 -27.70 19.59
N LYS A 336 -11.20 -28.26 19.77
CA LYS A 336 -11.56 -29.59 19.22
C LYS A 336 -11.46 -29.69 17.69
N ASN A 337 -11.47 -28.57 16.97
CA ASN A 337 -11.38 -28.53 15.51
C ASN A 337 -9.93 -28.37 15.03
N MET A 338 -8.98 -28.08 15.93
CA MET A 338 -7.55 -28.03 15.58
C MET A 338 -6.93 -29.42 15.70
N ALA A 339 -6.66 -30.03 14.55
CA ALA A 339 -6.08 -31.36 14.50
C ALA A 339 -4.68 -31.37 15.13
N GLY A 340 -4.51 -32.19 16.18
CA GLY A 340 -3.24 -32.35 16.88
C GLY A 340 -3.02 -31.37 18.03
N LEU A 341 -4.00 -30.53 18.39
CA LEU A 341 -3.95 -29.68 19.57
C LEU A 341 -4.76 -30.27 20.73
N THR A 342 -4.15 -30.42 21.90
CA THR A 342 -4.86 -30.75 23.14
C THR A 342 -4.93 -29.53 24.08
N VAL A 343 -5.92 -29.55 24.99
CA VAL A 343 -6.06 -28.51 26.03
C VAL A 343 -4.82 -28.46 26.91
N ASP A 344 -4.24 -29.62 27.25
CA ASP A 344 -3.05 -29.71 28.10
C ASP A 344 -1.83 -29.11 27.41
N GLU A 345 -1.62 -29.40 26.12
CA GLU A 345 -0.53 -28.78 25.34
C GLU A 345 -0.68 -27.27 25.28
N LEU A 346 -1.90 -26.76 25.01
CA LEU A 346 -2.19 -25.34 24.98
C LEU A 346 -2.03 -24.68 26.36
N ALA A 347 -2.34 -25.38 27.45
CA ALA A 347 -2.22 -24.88 28.81
C ALA A 347 -0.78 -24.72 29.29
N THR A 348 0.13 -25.49 28.69
CA THR A 348 1.56 -25.44 29.02
C THR A 348 2.40 -24.70 27.98
N SER A 349 1.75 -24.13 26.95
CA SER A 349 2.40 -23.50 25.81
C SER A 349 2.69 -22.02 26.07
N ASP A 350 3.87 -21.58 25.66
CA ASP A 350 4.26 -20.17 25.63
C ASP A 350 3.91 -19.49 24.30
N SER A 351 3.19 -20.17 23.39
CA SER A 351 2.82 -19.64 22.08
C SER A 351 2.11 -18.28 22.17
N PRO A 352 2.44 -17.33 21.28
CA PRO A 352 1.83 -15.99 21.23
C PRO A 352 0.41 -15.99 20.66
N VAL A 353 -0.43 -16.93 21.07
CA VAL A 353 -1.84 -17.05 20.67
C VAL A 353 -2.77 -16.44 21.72
N LEU A 354 -4.00 -16.15 21.31
CA LEU A 354 -5.08 -15.77 22.21
C LEU A 354 -5.93 -16.99 22.52
N THR A 355 -6.41 -17.08 23.76
CA THR A 355 -7.22 -18.20 24.22
C THR A 355 -8.33 -17.71 25.13
N ASP A 356 -9.54 -18.22 24.90
CA ASP A 356 -10.67 -17.92 25.76
C ASP A 356 -11.72 -19.04 25.72
N SER A 357 -12.48 -19.14 26.80
CA SER A 357 -13.66 -19.99 26.92
C SER A 357 -14.78 -19.61 25.95
N GLY A 358 -14.87 -18.33 25.59
CA GLY A 358 -15.87 -17.77 24.69
C GLY A 358 -15.27 -16.94 23.56
N THR A 359 -16.11 -16.13 22.94
CA THR A 359 -15.74 -15.19 21.89
C THR A 359 -16.39 -13.84 22.16
N GLU A 360 -15.73 -12.78 21.74
CA GLU A 360 -16.18 -11.41 21.92
C GLU A 360 -16.59 -10.77 20.60
N SER A 361 -17.63 -9.94 20.63
CA SER A 361 -18.07 -9.23 19.44
C SER A 361 -17.09 -8.11 19.06
N LEU A 362 -16.86 -7.94 17.75
CA LEU A 362 -16.02 -6.84 17.24
C LEU A 362 -16.51 -5.46 17.69
N ASP A 363 -17.82 -5.28 17.88
CA ASP A 363 -18.40 -4.00 18.33
C ASP A 363 -18.07 -3.73 19.80
N ALA A 364 -18.11 -4.74 20.66
CA ALA A 364 -17.74 -4.60 22.07
C ALA A 364 -16.27 -4.22 22.22
N VAL A 365 -15.37 -4.89 21.49
CA VAL A 365 -13.94 -4.58 21.49
C VAL A 365 -13.71 -3.17 20.94
N ALA A 366 -14.42 -2.79 19.87
CA ALA A 366 -14.30 -1.47 19.29
C ALA A 366 -14.76 -0.34 20.22
N ASP A 367 -15.91 -0.53 20.89
CA ASP A 367 -16.45 0.40 21.87
C ASP A 367 -15.52 0.54 23.08
N ALA A 368 -14.91 -0.57 23.52
CA ALA A 368 -13.96 -0.57 24.63
C ALA A 368 -12.66 0.17 24.28
N PHE A 369 -12.15 -0.01 23.06
CA PHE A 369 -10.98 0.73 22.57
C PHE A 369 -11.28 2.24 22.50
N LEU A 370 -12.40 2.62 21.86
CA LEU A 370 -12.80 4.03 21.74
C LEU A 370 -13.03 4.70 23.11
N ALA A 371 -13.58 3.96 24.08
CA ALA A 371 -13.74 4.47 25.43
C ALA A 371 -12.38 4.78 26.11
N GLY A 372 -11.32 4.06 25.74
CA GLY A 372 -9.95 4.36 26.16
C GLY A 372 -9.36 5.55 25.40
N THR A 373 -9.59 5.64 24.08
CA THR A 373 -9.12 6.80 23.29
C THR A 373 -9.73 8.11 23.76
N HIS A 374 -10.99 8.11 24.20
CA HIS A 374 -11.67 9.30 24.77
C HIS A 374 -11.08 9.79 26.09
N ARG A 375 -10.28 8.97 26.77
CA ARG A 375 -9.61 9.36 28.02
C ARG A 375 -8.18 9.82 27.81
N PHE A 376 -7.62 9.56 26.62
CA PHE A 376 -6.32 10.10 26.26
C PHE A 376 -6.40 11.63 26.27
N ASP A 377 -5.47 12.27 26.96
CA ASP A 377 -5.51 13.70 27.30
C ASP A 377 -5.56 14.61 26.07
N LYS A 378 -4.97 14.17 24.96
CA LYS A 378 -4.98 14.90 23.68
C LYS A 378 -6.26 14.75 22.87
N TYR A 379 -7.18 13.88 23.26
CA TYR A 379 -8.41 13.65 22.50
C TYR A 379 -9.28 14.92 22.41
N ASP A 380 -9.40 15.67 23.51
CA ASP A 380 -10.17 16.91 23.56
C ASP A 380 -9.50 18.07 22.80
N ASP A 381 -8.18 17.97 22.55
CA ASP A 381 -7.37 18.99 21.89
C ASP A 381 -7.31 18.80 20.36
N ALA A 382 -7.64 17.62 19.84
CA ALA A 382 -7.60 17.27 18.42
C ALA A 382 -9.01 17.17 17.80
N VAL A 383 -9.17 17.53 16.51
CA VAL A 383 -10.43 17.26 15.79
C VAL A 383 -10.45 15.80 15.32
N VAL A 384 -10.67 14.89 16.27
CA VAL A 384 -10.71 13.44 16.01
C VAL A 384 -12.09 13.02 15.54
N SER A 385 -12.15 12.27 14.44
CA SER A 385 -13.37 11.63 13.98
C SER A 385 -13.53 10.22 14.55
N ASP A 386 -14.39 10.06 15.55
CA ASP A 386 -14.75 8.73 16.11
C ASP A 386 -15.20 7.74 15.03
N GLN A 387 -15.94 8.24 14.03
CA GLN A 387 -16.40 7.42 12.92
C GLN A 387 -15.24 6.91 12.08
N LEU A 388 -14.21 7.73 11.89
CA LEU A 388 -12.99 7.38 11.14
C LEU A 388 -12.15 6.36 11.91
N VAL A 389 -11.88 6.60 13.20
CA VAL A 389 -11.17 5.66 14.07
C VAL A 389 -11.91 4.31 14.12
N ARG A 390 -13.23 4.33 14.32
CA ARG A 390 -14.06 3.11 14.31
C ARG A 390 -13.96 2.38 12.97
N ARG A 391 -14.00 3.10 11.85
CA ARG A 391 -13.92 2.52 10.49
C ARG A 391 -12.65 1.68 10.32
N PHE A 392 -11.50 2.21 10.73
CA PHE A 392 -10.22 1.51 10.65
C PHE A 392 -10.13 0.34 11.63
N LEU A 393 -10.56 0.55 12.88
CA LEU A 393 -10.61 -0.48 13.92
C LEU A 393 -11.45 -1.70 13.51
N ILE A 394 -12.69 -1.47 13.05
CA ILE A 394 -13.58 -2.54 12.59
C ILE A 394 -12.98 -3.31 11.41
N ARG A 395 -12.22 -2.65 10.53
CA ARG A 395 -11.57 -3.35 9.41
C ARG A 395 -10.56 -4.38 9.90
N ILE A 396 -9.69 -4.01 10.85
CA ILE A 396 -8.66 -4.90 11.41
C ILE A 396 -9.32 -6.04 12.18
N LEU A 397 -10.29 -5.71 13.06
CA LEU A 397 -11.00 -6.72 13.84
C LEU A 397 -11.77 -7.70 12.95
N ARG A 398 -12.34 -7.23 11.83
CA ARG A 398 -12.96 -8.13 10.84
C ARG A 398 -11.97 -9.12 10.25
N GLY A 399 -10.73 -8.69 10.02
CA GLY A 399 -9.62 -9.52 9.57
C GLY A 399 -9.17 -10.58 10.57
N ILE A 400 -9.75 -10.65 11.77
CA ILE A 400 -9.51 -11.72 12.75
C ILE A 400 -10.82 -12.31 13.32
N SER A 401 -11.96 -12.02 12.70
CA SER A 401 -13.29 -12.44 13.16
C SER A 401 -13.90 -13.56 12.31
N ASN A 402 -14.80 -14.34 12.92
CA ASN A 402 -15.62 -15.33 12.23
C ASN A 402 -16.74 -14.67 11.38
N SER A 403 -17.67 -15.47 10.85
CA SER A 403 -18.83 -14.98 10.08
C SER A 403 -19.83 -14.16 10.90
N ASP A 404 -19.89 -14.39 12.21
CA ASP A 404 -20.82 -13.73 13.14
C ASP A 404 -20.24 -12.43 13.72
N GLY A 405 -19.00 -12.09 13.34
CA GLY A 405 -18.31 -10.89 13.82
C GLY A 405 -17.71 -11.04 15.21
N GLU A 406 -17.39 -12.27 15.60
CA GLU A 406 -16.81 -12.60 16.90
C GLU A 406 -15.31 -12.94 16.75
N LEU A 407 -14.52 -12.63 17.78
CA LEU A 407 -13.09 -12.90 17.87
C LEU A 407 -12.70 -13.51 19.22
N VAL A 408 -11.52 -14.13 19.30
CA VAL A 408 -10.95 -14.57 20.59
C VAL A 408 -10.25 -13.37 21.21
N PHE A 409 -10.65 -13.00 22.43
CA PHE A 409 -10.18 -11.77 23.05
C PHE A 409 -9.81 -12.01 24.52
N GLY A 410 -8.83 -12.89 24.73
CA GLY A 410 -8.42 -13.25 26.07
C GLY A 410 -7.12 -14.03 26.11
N ALA A 411 -6.68 -14.30 27.34
CA ALA A 411 -5.52 -15.13 27.64
C ALA A 411 -5.84 -16.05 28.83
N ALA A 412 -6.81 -16.95 28.63
CA ALA A 412 -7.32 -17.83 29.69
C ALA A 412 -6.23 -18.68 30.33
N GLN A 413 -5.19 -19.05 29.58
CA GLN A 413 -4.05 -19.83 30.09
C GLN A 413 -3.05 -19.03 30.91
N THR A 414 -3.16 -17.70 30.89
CA THR A 414 -2.18 -16.83 31.52
C THR A 414 -2.60 -16.49 32.96
N PRO A 415 -1.66 -16.54 33.93
CA PRO A 415 -1.88 -16.01 35.27
C PRO A 415 -2.42 -14.59 35.25
N MET A 416 -3.40 -14.29 36.12
CA MET A 416 -4.10 -13.01 36.16
C MET A 416 -3.17 -11.78 36.19
N PHE A 417 -2.03 -11.87 36.88
CA PHE A 417 -1.06 -10.76 37.00
C PHE A 417 -0.29 -10.46 35.70
N GLN A 418 -0.23 -11.40 34.75
CA GLN A 418 0.42 -11.20 33.45
C GLN A 418 -0.58 -10.80 32.35
N ARG A 419 -1.89 -10.95 32.57
CA ARG A 419 -2.92 -10.67 31.55
C ARG A 419 -2.90 -9.24 31.06
N GLY A 420 -2.61 -8.28 31.93
CA GLY A 420 -2.47 -6.88 31.51
C GLY A 420 -1.35 -6.70 30.49
N THR A 421 -0.17 -7.24 30.77
CA THR A 421 0.97 -7.22 29.85
C THR A 421 0.64 -7.93 28.54
N ILE A 422 0.01 -9.10 28.59
CA ILE A 422 -0.40 -9.81 27.37
C ILE A 422 -1.45 -9.04 26.57
N CYS A 423 -2.44 -8.43 27.22
CA CYS A 423 -3.45 -7.59 26.56
C CYS A 423 -2.77 -6.43 25.83
N LYS A 424 -1.84 -5.74 26.51
CA LYS A 424 -1.04 -4.67 25.92
C LYS A 424 -0.28 -5.15 24.69
N ASP A 425 0.55 -6.18 24.87
CA ASP A 425 1.57 -6.57 23.90
C ASP A 425 1.00 -7.38 22.73
N ARG A 426 -0.02 -8.22 22.96
CA ARG A 426 -0.61 -9.06 21.91
C ARG A 426 -1.80 -8.42 21.20
N MET A 427 -2.46 -7.43 21.81
CA MET A 427 -3.68 -6.82 21.27
C MET A 427 -3.63 -5.29 21.19
N LEU A 428 -3.55 -4.57 22.31
CA LEU A 428 -3.79 -3.13 22.33
C LEU A 428 -2.76 -2.35 21.50
N ALA A 429 -1.47 -2.59 21.72
CA ALA A 429 -0.39 -1.93 21.00
C ALA A 429 -0.38 -2.25 19.49
N PRO A 430 -0.39 -3.53 19.05
CA PRO A 430 -0.45 -3.85 17.62
C PRO A 430 -1.74 -3.37 16.95
N LEU A 431 -2.86 -3.28 17.69
CA LEU A 431 -4.10 -2.73 17.15
C LEU A 431 -3.98 -1.24 16.88
N ALA A 432 -3.42 -0.46 17.82
CA ALA A 432 -3.17 0.96 17.62
C ALA A 432 -2.20 1.21 16.44
N GLU A 433 -1.14 0.40 16.34
CA GLU A 433 -0.18 0.45 15.23
C GLU A 433 -0.88 0.27 13.88
N ARG A 434 -1.70 -0.78 13.76
CA ARG A 434 -2.41 -1.07 12.51
C ARG A 434 -3.48 -0.06 12.16
N ILE A 435 -4.14 0.54 13.15
CA ILE A 435 -5.12 1.61 12.91
C ILE A 435 -4.41 2.81 12.30
N HIS A 436 -3.26 3.20 12.87
CA HIS A 436 -2.44 4.28 12.36
C HIS A 436 -1.93 3.98 10.93
N ASP A 437 -1.39 2.79 10.68
CA ASP A 437 -0.90 2.40 9.35
C ASP A 437 -1.99 2.47 8.28
N ILE A 438 -3.18 1.92 8.55
CA ILE A 438 -4.31 1.97 7.62
C ILE A 438 -4.80 3.42 7.46
N ALA A 439 -4.76 4.22 8.51
CA ALA A 439 -5.10 5.63 8.43
C ALA A 439 -4.12 6.36 7.50
N LEU A 440 -2.81 6.14 7.60
CA LEU A 440 -1.84 6.71 6.66
C LEU A 440 -2.10 6.27 5.20
N GLU A 441 -2.55 5.04 4.99
CA GLU A 441 -2.84 4.52 3.64
C GLU A 441 -4.16 5.00 3.03
N GLU A 442 -5.16 5.37 3.82
CA GLU A 442 -6.49 5.70 3.28
C GLU A 442 -6.98 7.09 3.60
N SER A 443 -6.29 7.83 4.48
CA SER A 443 -6.73 9.16 4.87
C SER A 443 -6.68 10.10 3.67
N GLY A 444 -7.79 10.81 3.45
CA GLY A 444 -7.90 11.85 2.44
C GLY A 444 -7.67 13.24 3.00
N ASP A 445 -7.87 14.25 2.16
CA ASP A 445 -7.80 15.66 2.56
C ASP A 445 -8.73 15.95 3.75
N GLY A 446 -8.16 16.56 4.80
CA GLY A 446 -8.88 16.92 6.03
C GLY A 446 -8.95 15.82 7.10
N GLU A 447 -8.32 14.65 6.87
CA GLU A 447 -8.20 13.58 7.88
C GLU A 447 -6.83 13.60 8.63
N GLU A 448 -5.95 14.57 8.30
CA GLU A 448 -4.58 14.73 8.85
C GLU A 448 -4.54 14.77 10.39
N GLU A 449 -5.40 15.58 11.03
CA GLU A 449 -5.42 15.69 12.49
C GLU A 449 -5.78 14.35 13.18
N THR A 450 -6.59 13.51 12.53
CA THR A 450 -6.89 12.17 13.06
C THR A 450 -5.70 11.23 12.90
N VAL A 451 -4.94 11.32 11.80
CA VAL A 451 -3.71 10.53 11.59
C VAL A 451 -2.66 10.91 12.63
N ASP A 452 -2.42 12.20 12.83
CA ASP A 452 -1.48 12.71 13.84
C ASP A 452 -1.88 12.27 15.25
N PHE A 453 -3.16 12.39 15.60
CA PHE A 453 -3.68 11.90 16.87
C PHE A 453 -3.43 10.40 17.06
N LEU A 454 -3.66 9.58 16.02
CA LEU A 454 -3.44 8.13 16.09
C LEU A 454 -1.96 7.79 16.28
N TYR A 455 -1.05 8.56 15.67
CA TYR A 455 0.38 8.42 15.89
C TYR A 455 0.76 8.72 17.34
N GLU A 456 0.27 9.83 17.89
CA GLU A 456 0.53 10.20 19.28
C GLU A 456 -0.06 9.19 20.28
N LEU A 457 -1.25 8.67 19.98
CA LEU A 457 -1.89 7.61 20.76
C LEU A 457 -1.06 6.32 20.74
N LEU A 458 -0.53 5.94 19.58
CA LEU A 458 0.37 4.78 19.44
C LEU A 458 1.62 4.95 20.31
N GLN A 459 2.29 6.12 20.23
CA GLN A 459 3.47 6.42 21.03
C GLN A 459 3.17 6.38 22.53
N PHE A 460 2.01 6.89 22.95
CA PHE A 460 1.54 6.79 24.32
C PHE A 460 1.36 5.33 24.75
N ILE A 461 0.64 4.51 23.97
CA ILE A 461 0.40 3.11 24.29
C ILE A 461 1.71 2.31 24.39
N GLN A 462 2.65 2.53 23.46
CA GLN A 462 3.94 1.82 23.46
C GLN A 462 4.78 2.18 24.69
N SER A 463 4.85 3.46 25.05
CA SER A 463 5.70 3.97 26.14
C SER A 463 5.12 3.79 27.56
N THR A 464 3.81 3.50 27.69
CA THR A 464 3.09 3.41 28.99
C THR A 464 3.02 1.96 29.48
N THR A 465 3.10 1.72 30.80
CA THR A 465 3.01 0.34 31.31
C THR A 465 1.59 -0.22 31.23
N ALA A 466 1.45 -1.54 31.29
CA ALA A 466 0.14 -2.18 31.30
C ALA A 466 -0.72 -1.78 32.51
N GLU A 467 -0.13 -1.53 33.68
CA GLU A 467 -0.89 -1.10 34.86
C GLU A 467 -1.47 0.31 34.70
N GLU A 468 -0.70 1.22 34.10
CA GLU A 468 -1.14 2.58 33.80
C GLU A 468 -2.22 2.58 32.70
N LEU A 469 -2.01 1.81 31.63
CA LEU A 469 -2.99 1.65 30.56
C LEU A 469 -4.29 1.02 31.03
N ALA A 470 -4.28 0.15 32.05
CA ALA A 470 -5.52 -0.37 32.63
C ALA A 470 -6.38 0.73 33.28
N GLY A 471 -5.80 1.87 33.68
CA GLY A 471 -6.56 3.04 34.12
C GLY A 471 -7.31 3.73 32.98
N GLU A 472 -6.63 3.94 31.85
CA GLU A 472 -7.16 4.64 30.68
C GLU A 472 -8.05 3.72 29.83
N PHE A 473 -7.52 2.58 29.41
CA PHE A 473 -8.19 1.55 28.60
C PHE A 473 -8.92 0.50 29.45
N GLY A 474 -9.38 0.86 30.66
CA GLY A 474 -9.95 -0.10 31.62
C GLY A 474 -11.00 -1.04 31.05
N LYS A 475 -11.95 -0.54 30.24
CA LYS A 475 -12.95 -1.40 29.60
C LYS A 475 -12.35 -2.44 28.65
N PHE A 476 -11.28 -2.08 27.94
CA PHE A 476 -10.59 -2.98 27.01
C PHE A 476 -9.85 -4.07 27.78
N PHE A 477 -9.20 -3.71 28.89
CA PHE A 477 -8.56 -4.68 29.79
C PHE A 477 -9.56 -5.56 30.52
N ASP A 478 -10.71 -5.01 30.94
CA ASP A 478 -11.78 -5.75 31.60
C ASP A 478 -12.29 -6.87 30.68
N LEU A 479 -12.61 -6.55 29.41
CA LEU A 479 -13.01 -7.53 28.40
C LEU A 479 -11.97 -8.64 28.22
N PHE A 480 -10.68 -8.31 28.23
CA PHE A 480 -9.61 -9.29 28.07
C PHE A 480 -9.39 -10.18 29.31
N SER A 481 -9.89 -9.75 30.47
CA SER A 481 -9.54 -10.33 31.77
C SER A 481 -10.51 -11.39 32.28
N GLU A 482 -11.69 -11.51 31.67
CA GLU A 482 -12.64 -12.58 31.97
C GLU A 482 -12.04 -13.91 31.53
N SER A 483 -11.94 -14.91 32.41
CA SER A 483 -11.55 -16.24 31.96
C SER A 483 -12.15 -17.34 32.81
N ASP A 484 -12.63 -18.36 32.13
CA ASP A 484 -12.90 -19.68 32.69
C ASP A 484 -11.77 -20.68 32.32
N GLU A 485 -11.78 -21.85 32.96
CA GLU A 485 -10.86 -22.95 32.60
C GLU A 485 -11.03 -23.35 31.13
N LEU A 486 -9.92 -23.60 30.43
CA LEU A 486 -9.99 -24.08 29.05
C LEU A 486 -10.56 -25.50 28.99
N THR A 487 -11.39 -25.71 27.97
CA THR A 487 -11.96 -27.00 27.59
C THR A 487 -11.79 -27.20 26.09
N THR A 488 -12.15 -28.37 25.58
CA THR A 488 -12.14 -28.62 24.13
C THR A 488 -13.15 -27.75 23.35
N GLU A 489 -14.12 -27.15 24.05
CA GLU A 489 -15.11 -26.23 23.49
C GLU A 489 -14.63 -24.76 23.48
N SER A 490 -13.51 -24.49 24.15
CA SER A 490 -12.88 -23.16 24.16
C SER A 490 -12.24 -22.85 22.81
N TYR A 491 -11.87 -21.58 22.62
CA TYR A 491 -11.40 -21.03 21.38
C TYR A 491 -9.93 -20.60 21.46
N VAL A 492 -9.26 -20.69 20.32
CA VAL A 492 -7.93 -20.16 20.08
C VAL A 492 -7.94 -19.30 18.83
N GLY A 493 -7.14 -18.24 18.83
CA GLY A 493 -6.94 -17.34 17.70
C GLY A 493 -5.54 -16.75 17.71
N PRO A 494 -5.12 -16.06 16.63
CA PRO A 494 -3.80 -15.44 16.58
C PRO A 494 -3.72 -14.26 17.55
N GLY A 495 -2.56 -14.08 18.18
CA GLY A 495 -2.20 -12.77 18.74
C GLY A 495 -2.07 -11.75 17.61
N LEU A 496 -2.65 -10.56 17.76
CA LEU A 496 -2.56 -9.53 16.72
C LEU A 496 -1.10 -9.12 16.48
N GLN A 497 -0.26 -9.10 17.51
CA GLN A 497 1.19 -8.88 17.36
C GLN A 497 1.83 -9.89 16.41
N THR A 498 1.45 -11.16 16.47
CA THR A 498 1.99 -12.20 15.59
C THR A 498 1.60 -11.93 14.14
N LEU A 499 0.36 -11.47 13.88
CA LEU A 499 -0.07 -11.07 12.54
C LEU A 499 0.69 -9.83 12.03
N VAL A 500 0.96 -8.86 12.89
CA VAL A 500 1.76 -7.67 12.55
C VAL A 500 3.19 -8.07 12.17
N VAL A 501 3.84 -8.89 13.01
CA VAL A 501 5.21 -9.39 12.76
C VAL A 501 5.27 -10.27 11.51
N ALA A 502 4.30 -11.16 11.31
CA ALA A 502 4.29 -12.02 10.14
C ALA A 502 4.02 -11.25 8.84
N PHE A 503 3.18 -10.22 8.87
CA PHE A 503 2.70 -9.52 7.66
C PHE A 503 2.88 -8.00 7.74
N PRO A 504 4.09 -7.43 7.93
CA PRO A 504 4.26 -6.02 8.27
C PRO A 504 3.70 -5.02 7.24
N SER A 505 3.40 -3.81 7.71
CA SER A 505 3.05 -2.67 6.84
C SER A 505 4.25 -2.21 6.03
N LEU A 506 4.02 -1.83 4.77
CA LEU A 506 5.07 -1.35 3.87
C LEU A 506 5.32 0.15 3.95
N ILE A 507 4.45 0.90 4.63
CA ILE A 507 4.64 2.35 4.79
C ILE A 507 5.62 2.64 5.92
N THR A 508 5.48 1.95 7.04
CA THR A 508 6.30 2.14 8.25
C THR A 508 7.52 1.22 8.26
N ASN A 509 7.42 0.04 7.66
CA ASN A 509 8.51 -0.96 7.56
C ASN A 509 8.64 -1.56 6.14
N PRO A 510 8.98 -0.76 5.10
CA PRO A 510 9.23 -1.29 3.76
C PRO A 510 10.46 -2.21 3.76
N ARG A 511 10.24 -3.53 3.75
CA ARG A 511 11.30 -4.54 3.51
C ARG A 511 11.31 -4.94 2.04
N LEU A 512 12.21 -4.31 1.28
CA LEU A 512 12.36 -4.48 -0.16
C LEU A 512 13.49 -5.46 -0.51
N ASN A 513 13.30 -6.78 -0.41
CA ASN A 513 14.30 -7.73 -0.89
C ASN A 513 14.14 -8.01 -2.40
N PHE A 514 15.07 -7.48 -3.20
CA PHE A 514 15.12 -7.64 -4.66
C PHE A 514 15.91 -8.89 -5.08
N ALA A 515 15.33 -10.07 -4.93
CA ALA A 515 16.02 -11.31 -5.33
C ALA A 515 15.85 -11.62 -6.83
N ALA A 516 16.83 -11.19 -7.65
CA ALA A 516 17.23 -11.86 -8.90
C ALA A 516 18.53 -11.24 -9.48
N THR A 517 19.70 -11.51 -8.91
CA THR A 517 20.99 -11.64 -9.63
C THR A 517 22.14 -11.90 -8.64
N GLY A 518 23.12 -12.73 -9.04
CA GLY A 518 24.37 -12.89 -8.30
C GLY A 518 25.11 -11.56 -8.21
N GLN A 519 25.11 -11.00 -7.00
CA GLN A 519 25.62 -9.70 -6.57
C GLN A 519 25.54 -8.54 -7.59
N SER A 520 24.51 -7.75 -7.29
CA SER A 520 23.82 -6.66 -7.98
C SER A 520 23.08 -5.93 -6.83
N VAL A 521 21.95 -5.25 -7.03
CA VAL A 521 21.17 -4.57 -5.94
C VAL A 521 21.03 -5.39 -4.64
N THR A 522 21.08 -6.72 -4.74
CA THR A 522 21.22 -7.71 -3.67
C THR A 522 22.39 -7.51 -2.65
N GLU A 523 23.50 -6.85 -2.98
CA GLU A 523 24.51 -6.47 -1.98
C GLU A 523 24.17 -5.16 -1.26
N GLN A 524 23.34 -4.32 -1.90
CA GLN A 524 23.05 -2.96 -1.46
C GLN A 524 22.05 -2.95 -0.28
N PHE A 525 21.22 -4.00 -0.17
CA PHE A 525 20.41 -4.25 1.02
C PHE A 525 21.25 -4.68 2.24
N ALA A 526 22.44 -5.29 2.03
CA ALA A 526 23.29 -5.75 3.13
C ALA A 526 23.91 -4.59 3.93
N ASN A 527 23.99 -3.37 3.37
CA ASN A 527 24.39 -2.15 4.09
C ASN A 527 23.23 -1.44 4.79
N LEU A 528 21.98 -1.64 4.36
CA LEU A 528 20.79 -1.10 5.03
C LEU A 528 20.64 -1.69 6.45
N ALA A 529 21.16 -2.90 6.63
CA ALA A 529 21.18 -3.61 7.89
C ALA A 529 22.27 -3.15 8.88
N GLU A 530 23.48 -2.77 8.45
CA GLU A 530 24.57 -2.54 9.44
C GLU A 530 24.37 -1.28 10.30
N GLN A 531 23.47 -0.35 9.91
CA GLN A 531 23.37 0.99 10.55
C GLN A 531 22.01 1.36 11.15
N LEU A 532 21.00 0.50 11.06
CA LEU A 532 19.84 0.61 11.96
C LEU A 532 20.18 0.16 13.40
N GLU A 533 21.38 -0.40 13.62
CA GLU A 533 21.74 -1.23 14.77
C GLU A 533 22.13 -0.54 16.10
N ASP A 534 22.08 0.79 16.28
CA ASP A 534 22.32 1.33 17.64
C ASP A 534 21.49 2.57 17.99
N HIS A 535 20.29 2.30 18.52
CA HIS A 535 19.48 3.11 19.44
C HIS A 535 19.50 4.66 19.40
N ASN A 536 18.27 5.20 19.26
CA ASN A 536 17.74 6.54 19.61
C ASN A 536 17.97 7.74 18.65
N SER A 537 16.87 8.48 18.46
CA SER A 537 16.69 9.79 17.80
C SER A 537 16.44 9.79 16.28
N ALA A 538 15.16 9.89 15.88
CA ALA A 538 14.73 9.98 14.48
C ALA A 538 14.96 11.39 13.86
N GLU A 539 14.96 12.46 14.67
CA GLU A 539 15.16 13.84 14.17
C GLU A 539 16.64 14.23 13.94
N GLN A 540 17.59 13.62 14.66
CA GLN A 540 19.02 13.82 14.38
C GLN A 540 19.43 13.07 13.10
N ARG A 541 18.79 11.93 12.83
CA ARG A 541 18.99 11.10 11.64
C ARG A 541 18.61 11.82 10.35
N LEU A 542 17.52 12.58 10.32
CA LEU A 542 17.13 13.35 9.11
C LEU A 542 18.00 14.60 8.87
N ARG A 543 18.54 15.23 9.93
CA ARG A 543 19.37 16.45 9.81
C ARG A 543 20.83 16.20 9.46
N GLU A 544 21.45 15.13 9.94
CA GLU A 544 22.82 14.75 9.53
C GLU A 544 22.84 14.17 8.10
N PHE A 545 21.76 13.50 7.67
CA PHE A 545 21.59 13.02 6.29
C PHE A 545 21.63 14.16 5.26
N GLY A 546 21.00 15.29 5.57
CA GLY A 546 21.05 16.49 4.73
C GLY A 546 22.41 17.20 4.69
N GLN A 547 23.28 17.03 5.70
CA GLN A 547 24.58 17.71 5.77
C GLN A 547 25.74 16.92 5.15
N ILE A 548 25.66 15.58 5.15
CA ILE A 548 26.67 14.71 4.49
C ILE A 548 26.47 14.69 2.96
N LEU A 549 25.24 14.85 2.48
CA LEU A 549 24.92 14.94 1.04
C LEU A 549 25.56 16.14 0.34
N GLN A 550 26.09 17.13 1.07
CA GLN A 550 26.71 18.32 0.50
C GLN A 550 28.24 18.28 0.41
N GLY A 551 28.90 17.19 0.80
CA GLY A 551 30.31 16.97 0.47
C GLY A 551 31.30 18.07 0.89
N GLU A 552 30.97 18.91 1.87
CA GLU A 552 31.88 19.87 2.47
C GLU A 552 32.14 19.49 3.93
N SER A 553 33.01 18.50 4.14
CA SER A 553 33.68 18.34 5.44
C SER A 553 35.02 19.07 5.41
N GLN A 554 35.19 20.04 6.31
CA GLN A 554 36.53 20.33 6.85
C GLN A 554 37.02 19.16 7.69
#